data_AF-A0A960MZF8-F1
#
_entry.id   AF-A0A960MZF8-F1
#
_cell.length_a   1.000
_cell.length_b   1.000
_cell.length_c   1.000
_cell.angle_alpha   90.00
_cell.angle_beta   90.00
_cell.angle_gamma   90.00
#
_symmetry.space_group_name_H-M   'P 1'
#
loop_
_entity.id
_entity.type
_entity.pdbx_description
1 polymer ?
#
loop_
_entity_poly.entity_id
_entity_poly.type
_entity_poly.pdbx_seq_one_letter_code
_entity_poly.pdbx_strand_id
1 'polypeptide(L)'
;MPLGWLFALLTISLGSAGLLIPRQSELVKRLVEDGRHDRALALVGESMNSGGATDGDPTPVDPTPANLVKVLLDSADHDFDEAGRARIDALVRITDDPKGVLDVLLERRRLIPKELLPDLLDHLAVRAVHANDPALAVSIYGELEQLSPLDLDQTVRHVAACRFSGNPRAALETISRYLQTNRLPFTQLPEDLRKTTVSLHRELNEGSQAFDLLSAEFKATLDPTERHELVDLLTTVAAQSDRLEDSLPILQDYLANTDAGKHEWRELLHRKAPHPSDADFMRFGKLLAQHLEWNNQTSEAFDLYRKLAAMGDLESLDRCVTVYPWVDRQEDITDLLETQVPVTDRESYTLLLARLQSERGQFAEAERTYRSELASTHAKDPAVWAEFGGILDAQDRFDEAL
;
A
#
# COMPACT_ATOMS: atom_id res chain seq x y z
N MET A 1 23.07 51.95 -56.30
CA MET A 1 21.95 51.11 -55.80
C MET A 1 20.69 51.94 -55.78
N PRO A 2 19.57 51.47 -56.35
CA PRO A 2 18.31 52.20 -56.30
C PRO A 2 17.73 52.18 -54.87
N LEU A 3 17.26 53.34 -54.39
CA LEU A 3 16.75 53.57 -53.03
C LEU A 3 15.67 52.55 -52.59
N GLY A 4 14.90 52.01 -53.55
CA GLY A 4 13.86 51.01 -53.30
C GLY A 4 14.38 49.65 -52.81
N TRP A 5 15.63 49.26 -53.16
CA TRP A 5 16.22 48.02 -52.66
C TRP A 5 16.65 48.12 -51.20
N LEU A 6 17.08 49.30 -50.76
CA LEU A 6 17.37 49.58 -49.35
C LEU A 6 16.10 49.54 -48.49
N PHE A 7 14.98 50.07 -49.02
CA PHE A 7 13.69 50.01 -48.32
C PHE A 7 13.15 48.58 -48.19
N ALA A 8 13.30 47.75 -49.24
CA ALA A 8 12.90 46.35 -49.23
C ALA A 8 13.75 45.51 -48.25
N LEU A 9 15.07 45.75 -48.21
CA LEU A 9 15.95 45.08 -47.25
C LEU A 9 15.68 45.52 -45.81
N LEU A 10 15.36 46.80 -45.57
CA LEU A 10 14.96 47.28 -44.24
C LEU A 10 13.60 46.71 -43.81
N THR A 11 12.62 46.60 -44.69
CA THR A 11 11.31 46.00 -44.35
C THR A 11 11.41 44.50 -44.12
N ILE A 12 12.26 43.79 -44.86
CA ILE A 12 12.54 42.37 -44.62
C ILE A 12 13.31 42.20 -43.31
N SER A 13 14.31 43.03 -43.01
CA SER A 13 15.06 42.93 -41.75
C SER A 13 14.21 43.28 -40.52
N LEU A 14 13.36 44.33 -40.60
CA LEU A 14 12.41 44.66 -39.53
C LEU A 14 11.28 43.63 -39.41
N GLY A 15 10.80 43.08 -40.53
CA GLY A 15 9.78 42.02 -40.54
C GLY A 15 10.31 40.71 -39.95
N SER A 16 11.57 40.34 -40.25
CA SER A 16 12.22 39.18 -39.65
C SER A 16 12.57 39.38 -38.17
N ALA A 17 12.90 40.60 -37.75
CA ALA A 17 13.14 40.92 -36.35
C ALA A 17 11.85 40.82 -35.52
N GLY A 18 10.70 41.27 -36.05
CA GLY A 18 9.40 41.13 -35.39
C GLY A 18 8.89 39.69 -35.27
N LEU A 19 9.37 38.77 -36.13
CA LEU A 19 9.05 37.33 -36.09
C LEU A 19 10.05 36.49 -35.28
N LEU A 20 11.26 37.01 -35.03
CA LEU A 20 12.33 36.31 -34.29
C LEU A 20 12.51 36.79 -32.86
N ILE A 21 11.89 37.91 -32.46
CA ILE A 21 11.81 38.31 -31.06
C ILE A 21 10.65 37.48 -30.46
N PRO A 22 10.93 36.43 -29.65
CA PRO A 22 9.86 35.71 -28.97
C PRO A 22 9.01 36.72 -28.20
N ARG A 23 7.69 36.57 -28.24
CA ARG A 23 6.80 37.39 -27.40
C ARG A 23 7.32 37.29 -25.97
N GLN A 24 7.47 38.42 -25.27
CA GLN A 24 8.08 38.43 -23.94
C GLN A 24 7.40 37.43 -22.98
N SER A 25 6.11 37.14 -23.17
CA SER A 25 5.39 36.08 -22.46
C SER A 25 5.94 34.67 -22.71
N GLU A 26 6.31 34.32 -23.95
CA GLU A 26 6.94 33.05 -24.29
C GLU A 26 8.36 32.95 -23.74
N LEU A 27 9.10 34.06 -23.72
CA LEU A 27 10.44 34.12 -23.14
C LEU A 27 10.39 33.91 -21.61
N VAL A 28 9.47 34.59 -20.92
CA VAL A 28 9.25 34.39 -19.48
C VAL A 28 8.85 32.94 -19.23
N LYS A 29 7.91 32.39 -19.99
CA LYS A 29 7.49 30.98 -19.87
C LYS A 29 8.68 30.02 -19.98
N ARG A 30 9.52 30.16 -21.01
CA ARG A 30 10.72 29.32 -21.19
C ARG A 30 11.74 29.50 -20.08
N LEU A 31 11.96 30.73 -19.60
CA LEU A 31 12.89 30.98 -18.49
C LEU A 31 12.40 30.34 -17.18
N VAL A 32 11.09 30.30 -16.96
CA VAL A 32 10.47 29.56 -15.85
C VAL A 32 10.66 28.06 -16.02
N GLU A 33 10.41 27.51 -17.21
CA GLU A 33 10.64 26.09 -17.54
C GLU A 33 12.12 25.68 -17.39
N ASP A 34 13.06 26.59 -17.69
CA ASP A 34 14.51 26.39 -17.58
C ASP A 34 15.07 26.66 -16.16
N GLY A 35 14.23 26.97 -15.17
CA GLY A 35 14.66 27.23 -13.78
C GLY A 35 15.45 28.54 -13.58
N ARG A 36 15.36 29.50 -14.52
CA ARG A 36 16.08 30.79 -14.47
C ARG A 36 15.22 31.90 -13.87
N HIS A 37 14.81 31.72 -12.62
CA HIS A 37 13.81 32.57 -11.94
C HIS A 37 14.24 34.05 -11.80
N ASP A 38 15.49 34.33 -11.43
CA ASP A 38 15.99 35.71 -11.28
C ASP A 38 15.89 36.52 -12.58
N ARG A 39 16.16 35.87 -13.72
CA ARG A 39 16.08 36.51 -15.04
C ARG A 39 14.63 36.73 -15.47
N ALA A 40 13.74 35.80 -15.14
CA ALA A 40 12.32 35.97 -15.40
C ALA A 40 11.76 37.16 -14.61
N LEU A 41 12.13 37.29 -13.33
CA LEU A 41 11.73 38.42 -12.47
C LEU A 41 12.30 39.75 -12.98
N ALA A 42 13.59 39.78 -13.35
CA ALA A 42 14.21 40.99 -13.91
C ALA A 42 13.51 41.45 -15.20
N LEU A 43 13.19 40.53 -16.11
CA LEU A 43 12.47 40.86 -17.36
C LEU A 43 11.05 41.38 -17.11
N VAL A 44 10.33 40.81 -16.14
CA VAL A 44 9.00 41.30 -15.76
C VAL A 44 9.12 42.70 -15.14
N GLY A 45 10.06 42.92 -14.23
CA GLY A 45 10.31 44.23 -13.61
C GLY A 45 10.74 45.31 -14.63
N GLU A 46 11.63 44.99 -15.55
CA GLU A 46 12.04 45.89 -16.65
C GLU A 46 10.85 46.25 -17.55
N SER A 47 10.00 45.28 -17.88
CA SER A 47 8.81 45.53 -18.71
C SER A 47 7.83 46.51 -18.03
N MET A 48 7.69 46.44 -16.71
CA MET A 48 6.84 47.35 -15.94
C MET A 48 7.43 48.76 -15.86
N ASN A 49 8.73 48.87 -15.61
CA ASN A 49 9.41 50.17 -15.50
C ASN A 49 9.50 50.91 -16.84
N SER A 50 9.50 50.19 -17.97
CA SER A 50 9.59 50.78 -19.31
C SER A 50 8.25 51.27 -19.90
N GLY A 51 7.12 50.81 -19.37
CA GLY A 51 5.79 51.05 -19.95
C GLY A 51 5.03 52.29 -19.48
N GLY A 52 5.50 53.00 -18.46
CA GLY A 52 4.74 54.06 -17.78
C GLY A 52 5.57 55.29 -17.41
N ALA A 53 6.13 55.99 -18.39
CA ALA A 53 6.70 57.32 -18.17
C ALA A 53 5.59 58.39 -18.16
N THR A 54 4.77 58.40 -17.11
CA THR A 54 3.84 59.51 -16.82
C THR A 54 4.33 60.25 -15.57
N ASP A 55 5.13 61.30 -15.77
CA ASP A 55 5.50 62.48 -14.95
C ASP A 55 5.44 62.48 -13.39
N GLY A 56 5.23 61.35 -12.74
CA GLY A 56 5.30 61.16 -11.29
C GLY A 56 6.55 60.38 -10.93
N ASP A 57 7.32 60.91 -9.99
CA ASP A 57 8.56 60.31 -9.47
C ASP A 57 8.29 58.85 -9.03
N PRO A 58 8.76 57.82 -9.77
CA PRO A 58 8.41 56.44 -9.46
C PRO A 58 9.14 56.03 -8.20
N THR A 59 8.39 55.83 -7.11
CA THR A 59 8.93 55.14 -5.94
C THR A 59 9.38 53.75 -6.37
N PRO A 60 10.66 53.37 -6.17
CA PRO A 60 11.16 52.08 -6.57
C PRO A 60 10.38 50.98 -5.85
N VAL A 61 9.60 50.21 -6.61
CA VAL A 61 8.89 49.03 -6.10
C VAL A 61 9.91 47.93 -5.93
N ASP A 62 10.01 47.39 -4.72
CA ASP A 62 10.81 46.20 -4.46
C ASP A 62 10.27 45.03 -5.30
N PRO A 63 11.04 44.46 -6.24
CA PRO A 63 10.55 43.53 -7.26
C PRO A 63 10.28 42.12 -6.71
N THR A 64 9.57 42.02 -5.60
CA THR A 64 9.11 40.74 -5.05
C THR A 64 7.96 40.21 -5.91
N PRO A 65 7.79 38.88 -6.04
CA PRO A 65 6.67 38.29 -6.76
C PRO A 65 5.31 38.82 -6.29
N ALA A 66 5.11 39.00 -4.98
CA ALA A 66 3.88 39.56 -4.42
C ALA A 66 3.62 41.00 -4.89
N ASN A 67 4.64 41.86 -4.87
CA ASN A 67 4.51 43.24 -5.36
C ASN A 67 4.26 43.28 -6.88
N LEU A 68 4.93 42.42 -7.66
CA LEU A 68 4.72 42.34 -9.10
C LEU A 68 3.30 41.84 -9.45
N VAL A 69 2.80 40.82 -8.73
CA VAL A 69 1.40 40.36 -8.88
C VAL A 69 0.43 41.49 -8.54
N LYS A 70 0.69 42.23 -7.45
CA LYS A 70 -0.12 43.38 -7.04
C LYS A 70 -0.16 44.47 -8.12
N VAL A 71 1.00 44.85 -8.67
CA VAL A 71 1.09 45.84 -9.76
C VAL A 71 0.35 45.38 -11.01
N LEU A 72 0.50 44.10 -11.41
CA LEU A 72 -0.23 43.56 -12.56
C LEU A 72 -1.74 43.64 -12.35
N LEU A 73 -2.22 43.25 -11.17
CA LEU A 73 -3.65 43.27 -10.85
C LEU A 73 -4.20 44.69 -10.76
N ASP A 74 -3.47 45.63 -10.16
CA ASP A 74 -3.88 47.05 -10.07
C ASP A 74 -3.90 47.71 -11.46
N SER A 75 -3.02 47.28 -12.38
CA SER A 75 -3.01 47.76 -13.78
C SER A 75 -4.07 47.11 -14.67
N ALA A 76 -4.61 45.96 -14.27
CA ALA A 76 -5.56 45.17 -15.05
C ALA A 76 -7.00 45.69 -14.97
N ASP A 77 -7.24 46.81 -14.26
CA ASP A 77 -8.55 47.47 -14.13
C ASP A 77 -9.20 47.81 -15.49
N HIS A 78 -8.50 47.68 -16.63
CA HIS A 78 -9.02 48.03 -17.96
C HIS A 78 -9.06 46.89 -18.99
N ASP A 79 -8.33 45.78 -18.81
CA ASP A 79 -8.50 44.53 -19.58
C ASP A 79 -7.60 43.43 -18.99
N PHE A 80 -8.18 42.38 -18.39
CA PHE A 80 -7.41 41.21 -17.92
C PHE A 80 -7.14 40.29 -19.13
N ASP A 81 -6.13 40.65 -19.92
CA ASP A 81 -5.78 39.92 -21.13
C ASP A 81 -5.02 38.60 -20.87
N GLU A 82 -4.87 37.79 -21.92
CA GLU A 82 -4.15 36.51 -21.86
C GLU A 82 -2.68 36.68 -21.43
N ALA A 83 -2.07 37.82 -21.74
CA ALA A 83 -0.69 38.12 -21.36
C ALA A 83 -0.57 38.42 -19.85
N GLY A 84 -1.50 39.17 -19.28
CA GLY A 84 -1.62 39.43 -17.85
C GLY A 84 -1.83 38.13 -17.07
N ARG A 85 -2.73 37.25 -17.55
CA ARG A 85 -2.92 35.90 -17.00
C ARG A 85 -1.62 35.11 -16.96
N ALA A 86 -0.92 35.01 -18.09
CA ALA A 86 0.31 34.22 -18.19
C ALA A 86 1.43 34.76 -17.29
N ARG A 87 1.52 36.09 -17.12
CA ARG A 87 2.51 36.72 -16.23
C ARG A 87 2.20 36.45 -14.76
N ILE A 88 0.94 36.58 -14.34
CA ILE A 88 0.55 36.29 -12.95
C ILE A 88 0.78 34.82 -12.63
N ASP A 89 0.38 33.91 -13.52
CA ASP A 89 0.63 32.47 -13.35
C ASP A 89 2.13 32.16 -13.23
N ALA A 90 2.96 32.77 -14.08
CA ALA A 90 4.41 32.62 -14.00
C ALA A 90 4.98 33.11 -12.66
N LEU A 91 4.53 34.26 -12.16
CA LEU A 91 4.96 34.80 -10.86
C LEU A 91 4.54 33.91 -9.70
N VAL A 92 3.32 33.38 -9.72
CA VAL A 92 2.83 32.41 -8.73
C VAL A 92 3.71 31.15 -8.73
N ARG A 93 4.05 30.61 -9.90
CA ARG A 93 4.87 29.39 -10.01
C ARG A 93 6.33 29.56 -9.56
N ILE A 94 6.86 30.78 -9.54
CA ILE A 94 8.27 31.03 -9.16
C ILE A 94 8.43 31.71 -7.81
N THR A 95 7.33 32.02 -7.12
CA THR A 95 7.45 32.73 -5.84
C THR A 95 8.18 31.90 -4.80
N ASP A 96 9.04 32.58 -4.03
CA ASP A 96 9.67 32.06 -2.81
C ASP A 96 8.95 32.55 -1.54
N ASP A 97 7.95 33.45 -1.71
CA ASP A 97 7.03 33.88 -0.66
C ASP A 97 5.58 33.56 -1.08
N PRO A 98 5.13 32.31 -0.90
CA PRO A 98 3.77 31.92 -1.26
C PRO A 98 2.72 32.66 -0.43
N LYS A 99 3.04 33.06 0.80
CA LYS A 99 2.11 33.74 1.70
C LYS A 99 1.83 35.17 1.23
N GLY A 100 2.87 35.94 0.92
CA GLY A 100 2.70 37.29 0.40
C GLY A 100 1.90 37.31 -0.91
N VAL A 101 2.13 36.32 -1.79
CA VAL A 101 1.34 36.18 -3.02
C VAL A 101 -0.12 35.81 -2.71
N LEU A 102 -0.38 34.90 -1.76
CA LEU A 102 -1.73 34.54 -1.33
C LEU A 102 -2.51 35.76 -0.85
N ASP A 103 -1.91 36.56 0.04
CA ASP A 103 -2.54 37.75 0.61
C ASP A 103 -2.96 38.73 -0.50
N VAL A 104 -2.10 38.94 -1.51
CA VAL A 104 -2.39 39.79 -2.66
C VAL A 104 -3.53 39.23 -3.51
N LEU A 105 -3.52 37.92 -3.81
CA LEU A 105 -4.57 37.27 -4.60
C LEU A 105 -5.93 37.35 -3.90
N LEU A 106 -5.98 37.12 -2.58
CA LEU A 106 -7.22 37.18 -1.80
C LEU A 106 -7.74 38.61 -1.63
N GLU A 107 -6.86 39.59 -1.38
CA GLU A 107 -7.22 41.01 -1.31
C GLU A 107 -7.88 41.48 -2.62
N ARG A 108 -7.33 41.04 -3.76
CA ARG A 108 -7.74 41.46 -5.12
C ARG A 108 -8.61 40.44 -5.85
N ARG A 109 -9.18 39.45 -5.16
CA ARG A 109 -9.97 38.36 -5.77
C ARG A 109 -11.12 38.83 -6.67
N ARG A 110 -11.60 40.07 -6.50
CA ARG A 110 -12.66 40.67 -7.33
C ARG A 110 -12.19 41.07 -8.73
N LEU A 111 -10.89 41.30 -8.90
CA LEU A 111 -10.25 41.68 -10.16
C LEU A 111 -9.81 40.46 -10.99
N ILE A 112 -9.70 39.29 -10.34
CA ILE A 112 -9.26 38.05 -10.98
C ILE A 112 -10.47 37.35 -11.60
N PRO A 113 -10.42 36.92 -12.87
CA PRO A 113 -11.45 36.07 -13.46
C PRO A 113 -11.73 34.85 -12.58
N LYS A 114 -13.00 34.53 -12.34
CA LYS A 114 -13.41 33.47 -11.41
C LYS A 114 -12.87 32.10 -11.80
N GLU A 115 -12.67 31.89 -13.09
CA GLU A 115 -12.16 30.66 -13.68
C GLU A 115 -10.65 30.50 -13.48
N LEU A 116 -9.93 31.59 -13.24
CA LEU A 116 -8.47 31.58 -13.10
C LEU A 116 -8.00 31.42 -11.65
N LEU A 117 -8.75 31.98 -10.70
CA LEU A 117 -8.36 31.96 -9.30
C LEU A 117 -8.09 30.52 -8.77
N PRO A 118 -8.90 29.49 -9.11
CA PRO A 118 -8.62 28.11 -8.70
C PRO A 118 -7.25 27.60 -9.17
N ASP A 119 -6.88 27.81 -10.43
CA ASP A 119 -5.60 27.38 -10.99
C ASP A 119 -4.41 28.07 -10.28
N LEU A 120 -4.54 29.38 -10.02
CA LEU A 120 -3.51 30.15 -9.33
C LEU A 120 -3.32 29.66 -7.89
N LEU A 121 -4.41 29.35 -7.18
CA LEU A 121 -4.33 28.82 -5.82
C LEU A 121 -3.72 27.41 -5.81
N ASP A 122 -4.05 26.53 -6.77
CA ASP A 122 -3.42 25.20 -6.84
C ASP A 122 -1.90 25.29 -7.08
N HIS A 123 -1.45 26.13 -8.02
CA HIS A 123 0.00 26.34 -8.23
C HIS A 123 0.67 26.94 -6.99
N LEU A 124 0.00 27.86 -6.29
CA LEU A 124 0.53 28.46 -5.08
C LEU A 124 0.63 27.46 -3.92
N ALA A 125 -0.34 26.55 -3.78
CA ALA A 125 -0.29 25.48 -2.79
C ALA A 125 0.89 24.52 -3.04
N VAL A 126 1.13 24.15 -4.30
CA VAL A 126 2.32 23.37 -4.68
C VAL A 126 3.60 24.11 -4.30
N ARG A 127 3.67 25.43 -4.53
CA ARG A 127 4.82 26.24 -4.12
C ARG A 127 4.98 26.35 -2.61
N ALA A 128 3.90 26.43 -1.84
CA ALA A 128 3.95 26.38 -0.38
C ALA A 128 4.56 25.06 0.13
N VAL A 129 4.22 23.92 -0.47
CA VAL A 129 4.86 22.63 -0.15
C VAL A 129 6.36 22.65 -0.50
N HIS A 130 6.75 23.17 -1.66
CA HIS A 130 8.16 23.28 -2.05
C HIS A 130 8.97 24.24 -1.16
N ALA A 131 8.32 25.28 -0.63
CA ALA A 131 8.90 26.20 0.36
C ALA A 131 8.94 25.60 1.78
N ASN A 132 8.61 24.33 1.95
CA ASN A 132 8.54 23.62 3.23
C ASN A 132 7.54 24.24 4.23
N ASP A 133 6.45 24.83 3.71
CA ASP A 133 5.31 25.31 4.49
C ASP A 133 4.02 24.55 4.12
N PRO A 134 3.90 23.28 4.54
CA PRO A 134 2.72 22.47 4.26
C PRO A 134 1.46 23.01 4.97
N ALA A 135 1.60 23.74 6.08
CA ALA A 135 0.46 24.34 6.78
C ALA A 135 -0.20 25.44 5.94
N LEU A 136 0.61 26.27 5.28
CA LEU A 136 0.12 27.25 4.31
C LEU A 136 -0.55 26.54 3.13
N ALA A 137 0.04 25.47 2.59
CA ALA A 137 -0.56 24.71 1.50
C ALA A 137 -1.97 24.18 1.86
N VAL A 138 -2.15 23.65 3.08
CA VAL A 138 -3.47 23.23 3.59
C VAL A 138 -4.45 24.40 3.62
N SER A 139 -4.03 25.58 4.08
CA SER A 139 -4.90 26.75 4.11
C SER A 139 -5.31 27.20 2.70
N ILE A 140 -4.39 27.14 1.73
CA ILE A 140 -4.65 27.49 0.33
C ILE A 140 -5.65 26.49 -0.29
N TYR A 141 -5.49 25.19 -0.03
CA TYR A 141 -6.44 24.19 -0.47
C TYR A 141 -7.82 24.35 0.18
N GLY A 142 -7.88 24.80 1.44
CA GLY A 142 -9.14 25.17 2.11
C GLY A 142 -9.85 26.36 1.46
N GLU A 143 -9.11 27.35 0.96
CA GLU A 143 -9.68 28.45 0.15
C GLU A 143 -10.13 27.95 -1.23
N LEU A 144 -9.32 27.11 -1.89
CA LEU A 144 -9.65 26.52 -3.19
C LEU A 144 -10.96 25.72 -3.14
N GLU A 145 -11.13 24.92 -2.09
CA GLU A 145 -12.31 24.09 -1.89
C GLU A 145 -13.60 24.90 -1.68
N GLN A 146 -13.52 26.10 -1.10
CA GLN A 146 -14.66 27.02 -0.99
C GLN A 146 -15.10 27.58 -2.35
N LEU A 147 -14.19 27.66 -3.32
CA LEU A 147 -14.46 28.18 -4.66
C LEU A 147 -15.00 27.09 -5.59
N SER A 148 -14.40 25.89 -5.53
CA SER A 148 -14.75 24.75 -6.37
C SER A 148 -14.45 23.44 -5.67
N PRO A 149 -15.28 22.39 -5.86
CA PRO A 149 -14.93 21.05 -5.40
C PRO A 149 -13.58 20.61 -5.96
N LEU A 150 -12.72 20.06 -5.10
CA LEU A 150 -11.40 19.59 -5.50
C LEU A 150 -11.53 18.38 -6.44
N ASP A 151 -10.74 18.37 -7.49
CA ASP A 151 -10.57 17.18 -8.33
C ASP A 151 -9.69 16.13 -7.61
N LEU A 152 -9.45 15.00 -8.27
CA LEU A 152 -8.66 13.90 -7.69
C LEU A 152 -7.21 14.32 -7.41
N ASP A 153 -6.56 15.01 -8.35
CA ASP A 153 -5.13 15.37 -8.25
C ASP A 153 -4.91 16.45 -7.17
N GLN A 154 -5.84 17.40 -7.07
CA GLN A 154 -5.89 18.39 -6.00
C GLN A 154 -6.16 17.74 -4.65
N THR A 155 -7.08 16.75 -4.59
CA THR A 155 -7.36 15.99 -3.37
C THR A 155 -6.11 15.25 -2.88
N VAL A 156 -5.41 14.54 -3.78
CA VAL A 156 -4.16 13.82 -3.43
C VAL A 156 -3.11 14.79 -2.87
N ARG A 157 -2.91 15.94 -3.51
CA ARG A 157 -1.95 16.96 -3.04
C ARG A 157 -2.37 17.60 -1.72
N HIS A 158 -3.67 17.86 -1.52
CA HIS A 158 -4.19 18.38 -0.27
C HIS A 158 -4.02 17.36 0.88
N VAL A 159 -4.31 16.09 0.64
CA VAL A 159 -4.08 14.99 1.59
C VAL A 159 -2.60 14.90 1.98
N ALA A 160 -1.69 15.00 1.01
CA ALA A 160 -0.25 15.00 1.27
C ALA A 160 0.16 16.22 2.12
N ALA A 161 -0.34 17.42 1.80
CA ALA A 161 -0.08 18.63 2.59
C ALA A 161 -0.61 18.52 4.03
N CYS A 162 -1.81 17.98 4.24
CA CYS A 162 -2.36 17.69 5.57
C CYS A 162 -1.48 16.72 6.36
N ARG A 163 -1.01 15.65 5.71
CA ARG A 163 -0.12 14.68 6.36
C ARG A 163 1.25 15.29 6.71
N PHE A 164 1.87 16.04 5.79
CA PHE A 164 3.16 16.69 6.00
C PHE A 164 3.13 17.83 7.01
N SER A 165 1.97 18.49 7.19
CA SER A 165 1.77 19.46 8.27
C SER A 165 1.52 18.81 9.64
N GLY A 166 1.56 17.47 9.74
CA GLY A 166 1.34 16.74 10.98
C GLY A 166 -0.13 16.62 11.38
N ASN A 167 -1.06 16.79 10.43
CA ASN A 167 -2.50 16.70 10.66
C ASN A 167 -3.15 15.56 9.83
N PRO A 168 -2.89 14.27 10.18
CA PRO A 168 -3.47 13.13 9.47
C PRO A 168 -5.00 13.05 9.59
N ARG A 169 -5.60 13.63 10.63
CA ARG A 169 -7.07 13.74 10.78
C ARG A 169 -7.66 14.59 9.66
N ALA A 170 -7.10 15.78 9.40
CA ALA A 170 -7.54 16.64 8.31
C ALA A 170 -7.36 15.94 6.95
N ALA A 171 -6.31 15.14 6.77
CA ALA A 171 -6.11 14.35 5.55
C ALA A 171 -7.26 13.36 5.32
N LEU A 172 -7.69 12.62 6.36
CA LEU A 172 -8.86 11.72 6.27
C LEU A 172 -10.18 12.45 6.02
N GLU A 173 -10.36 13.63 6.62
CA GLU A 173 -11.55 14.46 6.38
C GLU A 173 -11.62 14.91 4.91
N THR A 174 -10.49 15.30 4.32
CA THR A 174 -10.39 15.66 2.90
C THR A 174 -10.79 14.47 2.01
N ILE A 175 -10.28 13.26 2.27
CA ILE A 175 -10.65 12.05 1.51
C ILE A 175 -12.14 11.76 1.65
N SER A 176 -12.67 11.85 2.88
CA SER A 176 -14.09 11.60 3.16
C SER A 176 -14.99 12.57 2.42
N ARG A 177 -14.61 13.85 2.36
CA ARG A 177 -15.37 14.89 1.64
C ARG A 177 -15.33 14.69 0.13
N TYR A 178 -14.19 14.27 -0.42
CA TYR A 178 -14.05 13.91 -1.82
C TYR A 178 -14.98 12.73 -2.19
N LEU A 179 -14.98 11.66 -1.37
CA LEU A 179 -15.87 10.50 -1.55
C LEU A 179 -17.35 10.90 -1.50
N GLN A 180 -17.74 11.71 -0.52
CA GLN A 180 -19.12 12.18 -0.35
C GLN A 180 -19.59 13.05 -1.52
N THR A 181 -18.76 14.01 -1.95
CA THR A 181 -19.06 14.92 -3.06
C THR A 181 -19.26 14.17 -4.36
N ASN A 182 -18.40 13.18 -4.64
CA ASN A 182 -18.44 12.38 -5.86
C ASN A 182 -19.35 11.14 -5.75
N ARG A 183 -19.93 10.87 -4.57
CA ARG A 183 -20.74 9.68 -4.26
C ARG A 183 -20.04 8.36 -4.60
N LEU A 184 -18.73 8.30 -4.35
CA LEU A 184 -17.91 7.13 -4.62
C LEU A 184 -17.77 6.27 -3.36
N PRO A 185 -17.77 4.94 -3.46
CA PRO A 185 -17.33 4.06 -2.38
C PRO A 185 -15.79 4.08 -2.28
N PHE A 186 -15.26 3.73 -1.10
CA PHE A 186 -13.82 3.65 -0.85
C PHE A 186 -13.07 2.77 -1.86
N THR A 187 -13.67 1.65 -2.26
CA THR A 187 -13.08 0.70 -3.22
C THR A 187 -12.87 1.27 -4.63
N GLN A 188 -13.49 2.41 -4.96
CA GLN A 188 -13.32 3.10 -6.23
C GLN A 188 -12.25 4.21 -6.20
N LEU A 189 -11.63 4.49 -5.04
CA LEU A 189 -10.48 5.38 -4.99
C LEU A 189 -9.28 4.76 -5.74
N PRO A 190 -8.34 5.57 -6.27
CA PRO A 190 -7.06 5.05 -6.73
C PRO A 190 -6.32 4.29 -5.62
N GLU A 191 -5.59 3.26 -6.01
CA GLU A 191 -4.86 2.37 -5.09
C GLU A 191 -3.95 3.14 -4.10
N ASP A 192 -3.17 4.10 -4.60
CA ASP A 192 -2.29 4.93 -3.77
C ASP A 192 -3.03 5.70 -2.68
N LEU A 193 -4.24 6.19 -3.00
CA LEU A 193 -5.06 6.93 -2.05
C LEU A 193 -5.73 6.00 -1.04
N ARG A 194 -6.10 4.77 -1.45
CA ARG A 194 -6.58 3.72 -0.52
C ARG A 194 -5.49 3.32 0.47
N LYS A 195 -4.28 3.01 -0.03
CA LYS A 195 -3.10 2.71 0.79
C LYS A 195 -2.78 3.85 1.76
N THR A 196 -2.85 5.10 1.28
CA THR A 196 -2.67 6.30 2.12
C THR A 196 -3.75 6.41 3.21
N THR A 197 -5.02 6.16 2.88
CA THR A 197 -6.13 6.18 3.85
C THR A 197 -5.91 5.17 4.98
N VAL A 198 -5.52 3.94 4.63
CA VAL A 198 -5.18 2.89 5.61
C VAL A 198 -3.99 3.32 6.49
N SER A 199 -2.94 3.88 5.89
CA SER A 199 -1.79 4.41 6.64
C SER A 199 -2.19 5.50 7.63
N LEU A 200 -3.04 6.44 7.20
CA LEU A 200 -3.51 7.55 8.04
C LEU A 200 -4.30 7.07 9.26
N HIS A 201 -5.20 6.09 9.09
CA HIS A 201 -5.88 5.47 10.23
C HIS A 201 -4.90 4.80 11.19
N ARG A 202 -3.89 4.09 10.68
CA ARG A 202 -2.85 3.49 11.53
C ARG A 202 -2.04 4.55 12.29
N GLU A 203 -1.66 5.65 11.64
CA GLU A 203 -0.97 6.79 12.28
C GLU A 203 -1.77 7.42 13.42
N LEU A 204 -3.10 7.39 13.31
CA LEU A 204 -4.03 7.89 14.33
C LEU A 204 -4.37 6.84 15.42
N ASN A 205 -3.73 5.67 15.41
CA ASN A 205 -4.08 4.52 16.25
C ASN A 205 -5.53 4.04 16.08
N GLU A 206 -6.10 4.23 14.89
CA GLU A 206 -7.42 3.79 14.47
C GLU A 206 -7.33 2.47 13.70
N GLY A 207 -6.65 1.48 14.31
CA GLY A 207 -6.40 0.18 13.69
C GLY A 207 -7.68 -0.55 13.27
N SER A 208 -8.76 -0.41 14.06
CA SER A 208 -10.06 -1.02 13.74
C SER A 208 -10.67 -0.49 12.44
N GLN A 209 -10.58 0.82 12.20
CA GLN A 209 -11.06 1.44 10.96
C GLN A 209 -10.20 1.03 9.77
N ALA A 210 -8.87 0.99 9.95
CA ALA A 210 -7.95 0.46 8.94
C ALA A 210 -8.28 -0.99 8.57
N PHE A 211 -8.59 -1.83 9.57
CA PHE A 211 -9.00 -3.22 9.36
C PHE A 211 -10.31 -3.33 8.57
N ASP A 212 -11.33 -2.52 8.90
CA ASP A 212 -12.62 -2.54 8.21
C ASP A 212 -12.48 -2.16 6.73
N LEU A 213 -11.64 -1.14 6.43
CA LEU A 213 -11.34 -0.72 5.07
C LEU A 213 -10.63 -1.83 4.28
N LEU A 214 -9.59 -2.43 4.85
CA LEU A 214 -8.86 -3.54 4.21
C LEU A 214 -9.75 -4.77 4.01
N SER A 215 -10.62 -5.07 4.96
CA SER A 215 -11.58 -6.18 4.86
C SER A 215 -12.60 -5.95 3.74
N ALA A 216 -13.07 -4.71 3.58
CA ALA A 216 -13.97 -4.34 2.49
C ALA A 216 -13.25 -4.41 1.12
N GLU A 217 -12.00 -3.96 1.06
CA GLU A 217 -11.16 -4.03 -0.14
C GLU A 217 -10.89 -5.49 -0.54
N PHE A 218 -10.46 -6.33 0.40
CA PHE A 218 -10.22 -7.76 0.16
C PHE A 218 -11.45 -8.47 -0.44
N LYS A 219 -12.65 -8.18 0.08
CA LYS A 219 -13.91 -8.76 -0.43
C LYS A 219 -14.24 -8.28 -1.85
N ALA A 220 -13.85 -7.06 -2.21
CA ALA A 220 -14.10 -6.49 -3.52
C ALA A 220 -13.05 -6.91 -4.57
N THR A 221 -11.82 -7.20 -4.15
CA THR A 221 -10.74 -7.66 -5.02
C THR A 221 -11.01 -9.07 -5.53
N LEU A 222 -10.89 -9.29 -6.84
CA LEU A 222 -11.01 -10.61 -7.47
C LEU A 222 -9.65 -11.19 -7.89
N ASP A 223 -8.65 -10.33 -8.11
CA ASP A 223 -7.33 -10.76 -8.53
C ASP A 223 -6.59 -11.48 -7.38
N PRO A 224 -6.09 -12.72 -7.58
CA PRO A 224 -5.38 -13.45 -6.54
C PRO A 224 -4.09 -12.79 -6.06
N THR A 225 -3.39 -12.06 -6.93
CA THR A 225 -2.11 -11.41 -6.59
C THR A 225 -2.35 -10.22 -5.66
N GLU A 226 -3.33 -9.37 -6.00
CA GLU A 226 -3.74 -8.27 -5.13
C GLU A 226 -4.30 -8.77 -3.78
N ARG A 227 -5.07 -9.88 -3.78
CA ARG A 227 -5.57 -10.50 -2.54
C ARG A 227 -4.44 -10.93 -1.61
N HIS A 228 -3.34 -11.46 -2.16
CA HIS A 228 -2.18 -11.85 -1.37
C HIS A 228 -1.59 -10.66 -0.61
N GLU A 229 -1.32 -9.54 -1.30
CA GLU A 229 -0.79 -8.33 -0.66
C GLU A 229 -1.72 -7.79 0.44
N LEU A 230 -3.04 -7.85 0.19
CA LEU A 230 -4.05 -7.39 1.14
C LEU A 230 -4.12 -8.27 2.39
N VAL A 231 -4.02 -9.59 2.28
CA VAL A 231 -4.08 -10.49 3.45
C VAL A 231 -2.90 -10.26 4.39
N ASP A 232 -1.72 -10.01 3.84
CA ASP A 232 -0.53 -9.74 4.63
C ASP A 232 -0.67 -8.46 5.46
N LEU A 233 -1.17 -7.40 4.82
CA LEU A 233 -1.44 -6.15 5.51
C LEU A 233 -2.61 -6.28 6.50
N LEU A 234 -3.68 -6.97 6.11
CA LEU A 234 -4.87 -7.17 6.93
C LEU A 234 -4.55 -7.92 8.22
N THR A 235 -3.80 -9.03 8.16
CA THR A 235 -3.39 -9.78 9.35
C THR A 235 -2.51 -8.95 10.28
N THR A 236 -1.59 -8.16 9.71
CA THR A 236 -0.75 -7.23 10.48
C THR A 236 -1.60 -6.18 11.20
N VAL A 237 -2.57 -5.57 10.50
CA VAL A 237 -3.46 -4.56 11.10
C VAL A 237 -4.40 -5.20 12.13
N ALA A 238 -4.92 -6.40 11.87
CA ALA A 238 -5.76 -7.13 12.82
C ALA A 238 -5.02 -7.41 14.14
N ALA A 239 -3.76 -7.86 14.06
CA ALA A 239 -2.93 -8.07 15.24
C ALA A 239 -2.65 -6.76 16.00
N GLN A 240 -2.41 -5.66 15.29
CA GLN A 240 -2.19 -4.34 15.89
C GLN A 240 -3.44 -3.77 16.57
N SER A 241 -4.64 -4.15 16.11
CA SER A 241 -5.91 -3.67 16.63
C SER A 241 -6.63 -4.66 17.56
N ASP A 242 -6.00 -5.78 17.94
CA ASP A 242 -6.62 -6.86 18.72
C ASP A 242 -7.90 -7.43 18.07
N ARG A 243 -7.89 -7.54 16.74
CA ARG A 243 -8.99 -8.06 15.89
C ARG A 243 -8.58 -9.28 15.09
N LEU A 244 -7.63 -10.06 15.61
CA LEU A 244 -7.10 -11.22 14.90
C LEU A 244 -8.19 -12.27 14.65
N GLU A 245 -9.13 -12.43 15.59
CA GLU A 245 -10.31 -13.30 15.45
C GLU A 245 -11.20 -12.88 14.27
N ASP A 246 -11.42 -11.58 14.07
CA ASP A 246 -12.22 -11.06 12.96
C ASP A 246 -11.58 -11.34 11.59
N SER A 247 -10.26 -11.55 11.55
CA SER A 247 -9.53 -11.88 10.32
C SER A 247 -9.64 -13.37 9.93
N LEU A 248 -10.05 -14.25 10.84
CA LEU A 248 -10.04 -15.70 10.60
C LEU A 248 -10.95 -16.13 9.44
N PRO A 249 -12.20 -15.61 9.29
CA PRO A 249 -13.02 -15.96 8.14
C PRO A 249 -12.41 -15.52 6.80
N ILE A 250 -11.65 -14.40 6.81
CA ILE A 250 -10.94 -13.89 5.64
C ILE A 250 -9.77 -14.81 5.29
N LEU A 251 -9.00 -15.22 6.30
CA LEU A 251 -7.91 -16.20 6.12
C LEU A 251 -8.43 -17.55 5.64
N GLN A 252 -9.56 -18.03 6.16
CA GLN A 252 -10.21 -19.25 5.70
C GLN A 252 -10.59 -19.16 4.22
N ASP A 253 -11.26 -18.08 3.81
CA ASP A 253 -11.62 -17.85 2.39
C ASP A 253 -10.36 -17.76 1.52
N TYR A 254 -9.35 -16.99 1.94
CA TYR A 254 -8.09 -16.88 1.20
C TYR A 254 -7.42 -18.24 1.01
N LEU A 255 -7.22 -18.98 2.10
CA LEU A 255 -6.55 -20.28 2.11
C LEU A 255 -7.31 -21.30 1.26
N ALA A 256 -8.63 -21.37 1.37
CA ALA A 256 -9.46 -22.27 0.57
C ALA A 256 -9.32 -22.03 -0.95
N ASN A 257 -8.98 -20.81 -1.36
CA ASN A 257 -8.79 -20.44 -2.75
C ASN A 257 -7.34 -20.61 -3.27
N THR A 258 -6.38 -20.87 -2.38
CA THR A 258 -5.00 -21.23 -2.79
C THR A 258 -4.95 -22.61 -3.44
N ASP A 259 -3.85 -22.93 -4.13
CA ASP A 259 -3.63 -24.26 -4.71
C ASP A 259 -3.64 -25.35 -3.63
N ALA A 260 -2.87 -25.18 -2.56
CA ALA A 260 -2.82 -26.13 -1.44
C ALA A 260 -4.17 -26.29 -0.71
N GLY A 261 -4.94 -25.20 -0.60
CA GLY A 261 -6.27 -25.25 0.02
C GLY A 261 -7.27 -26.12 -0.73
N LYS A 262 -7.20 -26.13 -2.07
CA LYS A 262 -8.09 -26.91 -2.96
C LYS A 262 -7.80 -28.41 -2.96
N HIS A 263 -6.59 -28.81 -2.60
CA HIS A 263 -6.18 -30.22 -2.60
C HIS A 263 -6.46 -30.87 -1.24
N GLU A 264 -6.75 -32.16 -1.30
CA GLU A 264 -6.78 -32.99 -0.10
C GLU A 264 -5.35 -33.24 0.39
N TRP A 265 -5.18 -33.44 1.70
CA TRP A 265 -3.86 -33.59 2.29
C TRP A 265 -3.09 -34.80 1.71
N ARG A 266 -3.78 -35.89 1.35
CA ARG A 266 -3.18 -37.07 0.70
C ARG A 266 -2.61 -36.74 -0.67
N GLU A 267 -3.22 -35.81 -1.40
CA GLU A 267 -2.72 -35.36 -2.70
C GLU A 267 -1.45 -34.52 -2.52
N LEU A 268 -1.42 -33.65 -1.50
CA LEU A 268 -0.24 -32.86 -1.14
C LEU A 268 0.94 -33.75 -0.76
N LEU A 269 0.68 -34.83 -0.01
CA LEU A 269 1.68 -35.80 0.44
C LEU A 269 2.43 -36.48 -0.71
N HIS A 270 1.73 -36.77 -1.80
CA HIS A 270 2.31 -37.43 -2.97
C HIS A 270 2.87 -36.44 -4.01
N ARG A 271 2.83 -35.15 -3.74
CA ARG A 271 3.30 -34.14 -4.68
C ARG A 271 4.82 -34.07 -4.67
N LYS A 272 5.42 -34.19 -5.86
CA LYS A 272 6.89 -34.23 -6.03
C LYS A 272 7.59 -32.89 -5.80
N ALA A 273 6.87 -31.78 -5.90
CA ALA A 273 7.43 -30.44 -5.76
C ALA A 273 6.41 -29.49 -5.13
N PRO A 274 6.86 -28.56 -4.26
CA PRO A 274 6.00 -27.51 -3.74
C PRO A 274 5.60 -26.52 -4.85
N HIS A 275 4.39 -26.01 -4.78
CA HIS A 275 3.87 -24.96 -5.65
C HIS A 275 4.24 -23.60 -5.05
N PRO A 276 4.48 -22.53 -5.84
CA PRO A 276 4.86 -21.23 -5.29
C PRO A 276 3.88 -20.66 -4.25
N SER A 277 2.58 -20.92 -4.40
CA SER A 277 1.54 -20.49 -3.43
C SER A 277 1.53 -21.29 -2.12
N ASP A 278 2.34 -22.35 -2.02
CA ASP A 278 2.45 -23.15 -0.80
C ASP A 278 3.03 -22.34 0.35
N ALA A 279 3.96 -21.42 0.06
CA ALA A 279 4.58 -20.60 1.08
C ALA A 279 3.53 -19.79 1.86
N ASP A 280 2.54 -19.26 1.15
CA ASP A 280 1.43 -18.50 1.74
C ASP A 280 0.51 -19.41 2.54
N PHE A 281 0.16 -20.57 1.98
CA PHE A 281 -0.66 -21.54 2.68
C PHE A 281 0.04 -22.00 3.96
N MET A 282 1.35 -22.23 3.92
CA MET A 282 2.14 -22.60 5.08
C MET A 282 2.14 -21.50 6.15
N ARG A 283 2.41 -20.25 5.75
CA ARG A 283 2.48 -19.12 6.67
C ARG A 283 1.14 -18.82 7.33
N PHE A 284 0.08 -18.62 6.55
CA PHE A 284 -1.23 -18.26 7.07
C PHE A 284 -2.00 -19.45 7.63
N GLY A 285 -1.77 -20.65 7.09
CA GLY A 285 -2.34 -21.89 7.60
C GLY A 285 -1.89 -22.20 9.02
N LYS A 286 -0.60 -21.98 9.35
CA LYS A 286 -0.09 -22.12 10.72
C LYS A 286 -0.80 -21.18 11.69
N LEU A 287 -0.90 -19.91 11.31
CA LEU A 287 -1.59 -18.89 12.11
C LEU A 287 -3.04 -19.30 12.36
N LEU A 288 -3.78 -19.66 11.30
CA LEU A 288 -5.17 -20.07 11.42
C LEU A 288 -5.32 -21.34 12.28
N ALA A 289 -4.49 -22.36 12.07
CA ALA A 289 -4.54 -23.60 12.85
C ALA A 289 -4.32 -23.35 14.35
N GLN A 290 -3.34 -22.51 14.69
CA GLN A 290 -3.08 -22.11 16.07
C GLN A 290 -4.27 -21.39 16.71
N HIS A 291 -4.90 -20.46 15.97
CA HIS A 291 -6.08 -19.75 16.45
C HIS A 291 -7.30 -20.66 16.64
N LEU A 292 -7.54 -21.58 15.70
CA LEU A 292 -8.60 -22.58 15.82
C LEU A 292 -8.39 -23.44 17.06
N GLU A 293 -7.15 -23.87 17.30
CA GLU A 293 -6.80 -24.67 18.48
C GLU A 293 -7.08 -23.91 19.78
N TRP A 294 -6.65 -22.65 19.90
CA TRP A 294 -6.91 -21.82 21.09
C TRP A 294 -8.40 -21.56 21.34
N ASN A 295 -9.23 -21.64 20.29
CA ASN A 295 -10.67 -21.48 20.36
C ASN A 295 -11.44 -22.81 20.48
N ASN A 296 -10.76 -23.91 20.84
CA ASN A 296 -11.33 -25.26 20.97
C ASN A 296 -11.94 -25.83 19.67
N GLN A 297 -11.56 -25.29 18.52
CA GLN A 297 -11.88 -25.85 17.20
C GLN A 297 -10.78 -26.84 16.78
N THR A 298 -10.55 -27.82 17.66
CA THR A 298 -9.39 -28.70 17.61
C THR A 298 -9.41 -29.64 16.40
N SER A 299 -10.59 -30.04 15.92
CA SER A 299 -10.71 -30.88 14.72
C SER A 299 -10.30 -30.10 13.47
N GLU A 300 -10.77 -28.86 13.33
CA GLU A 300 -10.45 -28.00 12.19
C GLU A 300 -8.97 -27.58 12.22
N ALA A 301 -8.42 -27.33 13.41
CA ALA A 301 -6.99 -27.09 13.60
C ALA A 301 -6.17 -28.31 13.15
N PHE A 302 -6.59 -29.52 13.54
CA PHE A 302 -5.93 -30.77 13.14
C PHE A 302 -5.93 -30.95 11.62
N ASP A 303 -7.04 -30.65 10.93
CA ASP A 303 -7.11 -30.74 9.47
C ASP A 303 -6.11 -29.81 8.77
N LEU A 304 -5.93 -28.59 9.28
CA LEU A 304 -4.92 -27.66 8.77
C LEU A 304 -3.50 -28.14 9.07
N TYR A 305 -3.20 -28.51 10.32
CA TYR A 305 -1.88 -29.04 10.70
C TYR A 305 -1.52 -30.27 9.84
N ARG A 306 -2.49 -31.11 9.52
CA ARG A 306 -2.29 -32.29 8.67
C ARG A 306 -1.92 -31.91 7.24
N LYS A 307 -2.60 -30.91 6.64
CA LYS A 307 -2.22 -30.38 5.32
C LYS A 307 -0.80 -29.80 5.35
N LEU A 308 -0.48 -29.01 6.37
CA LEU A 308 0.85 -28.41 6.55
C LEU A 308 1.95 -29.46 6.72
N ALA A 309 1.70 -30.49 7.53
CA ALA A 309 2.61 -31.61 7.71
C ALA A 309 2.80 -32.40 6.41
N ALA A 310 1.74 -32.63 5.64
CA ALA A 310 1.83 -33.27 4.32
C ALA A 310 2.71 -32.48 3.33
N MET A 311 2.83 -31.17 3.51
CA MET A 311 3.72 -30.28 2.76
C MET A 311 5.15 -30.23 3.32
N GLY A 312 5.46 -31.02 4.35
CA GLY A 312 6.78 -31.12 4.96
C GLY A 312 7.00 -30.22 6.19
N ASP A 313 5.97 -29.58 6.72
CA ASP A 313 6.11 -28.78 7.94
C ASP A 313 6.16 -29.65 9.21
N LEU A 314 7.37 -29.85 9.72
CA LEU A 314 7.59 -30.74 10.87
C LEU A 314 6.99 -30.23 12.18
N GLU A 315 6.88 -28.91 12.36
CA GLU A 315 6.20 -28.34 13.55
C GLU A 315 4.71 -28.68 13.55
N SER A 316 4.05 -28.60 12.38
CA SER A 316 2.65 -29.01 12.25
C SER A 316 2.46 -30.51 12.43
N LEU A 317 3.43 -31.33 12.01
CA LEU A 317 3.42 -32.77 12.33
C LEU A 317 3.46 -33.00 13.85
N ASP A 318 4.28 -32.25 14.59
CA ASP A 318 4.35 -32.33 16.05
C ASP A 318 3.01 -31.95 16.70
N ARG A 319 2.35 -30.93 16.15
CA ARG A 319 1.00 -30.56 16.60
C ARG A 319 -0.01 -31.66 16.28
N CYS A 320 0.00 -32.27 15.10
CA CYS A 320 -0.85 -33.42 14.77
C CYS A 320 -0.66 -34.56 15.77
N VAL A 321 0.57 -34.97 16.07
CA VAL A 321 0.88 -36.02 17.04
C VAL A 321 0.38 -35.66 18.45
N THR A 322 0.46 -34.38 18.83
CA THR A 322 -0.04 -33.92 20.13
C THR A 322 -1.57 -33.93 20.21
N VAL A 323 -2.24 -33.59 19.10
CA VAL A 323 -3.66 -33.28 19.07
C VAL A 323 -4.54 -34.48 18.69
N TYR A 324 -4.05 -35.43 17.89
CA TYR A 324 -4.85 -36.55 17.38
C TYR A 324 -5.62 -37.36 18.44
N PRO A 325 -5.10 -37.61 19.67
CA PRO A 325 -5.82 -38.42 20.65
C PRO A 325 -7.12 -37.76 21.11
N TRP A 326 -7.19 -36.43 21.03
CA TRP A 326 -8.34 -35.64 21.50
C TRP A 326 -9.45 -35.50 20.46
N VAL A 327 -9.12 -35.73 19.19
CA VAL A 327 -10.05 -35.56 18.05
C VAL A 327 -10.45 -36.88 17.39
N ASP A 328 -9.98 -38.01 17.93
CA ASP A 328 -10.22 -39.36 17.40
C ASP A 328 -9.86 -39.46 15.91
N ARG A 329 -8.62 -39.06 15.59
CA ARG A 329 -8.05 -39.07 14.23
C ARG A 329 -6.84 -40.00 14.13
N GLN A 330 -6.91 -41.12 14.84
CA GLN A 330 -5.90 -42.19 14.76
C GLN A 330 -5.75 -42.69 13.31
N GLU A 331 -6.84 -42.71 12.55
CA GLU A 331 -6.79 -43.13 11.14
C GLU A 331 -5.87 -42.23 10.29
N ASP A 332 -6.00 -40.93 10.49
CA ASP A 332 -5.29 -39.96 9.67
C ASP A 332 -3.82 -39.79 10.07
N ILE A 333 -3.49 -39.94 11.36
CA ILE A 333 -2.11 -39.79 11.82
C ILE A 333 -1.21 -40.97 11.39
N THR A 334 -1.71 -42.21 11.38
CA THR A 334 -0.91 -43.34 10.88
C THR A 334 -0.64 -43.18 9.39
N ASP A 335 -1.65 -42.86 8.58
CA ASP A 335 -1.49 -42.66 7.14
C ASP A 335 -0.46 -41.57 6.84
N LEU A 336 -0.47 -40.49 7.64
CA LEU A 336 0.53 -39.42 7.55
C LEU A 336 1.93 -39.93 7.90
N LEU A 337 2.08 -40.64 9.03
CA LEU A 337 3.38 -41.16 9.49
C LEU A 337 3.95 -42.25 8.58
N GLU A 338 3.13 -43.10 7.95
CA GLU A 338 3.57 -44.15 7.02
C GLU A 338 4.39 -43.62 5.85
N THR A 339 4.12 -42.38 5.45
CA THR A 339 4.82 -41.74 4.33
C THR A 339 6.00 -40.86 4.73
N GLN A 340 6.05 -40.45 6.00
CA GLN A 340 7.03 -39.47 6.48
C GLN A 340 8.13 -40.10 7.34
N VAL A 341 7.86 -41.23 7.99
CA VAL A 341 8.85 -41.96 8.77
C VAL A 341 9.86 -42.65 7.83
N PRO A 342 11.17 -42.59 8.13
CA PRO A 342 11.79 -41.97 9.31
C PRO A 342 11.86 -40.44 9.21
N VAL A 343 11.50 -39.75 10.30
CA VAL A 343 11.58 -38.30 10.41
C VAL A 343 12.84 -37.91 11.19
N THR A 344 13.66 -37.02 10.63
CA THR A 344 14.91 -36.57 11.26
C THR A 344 14.60 -35.88 12.60
N ASP A 345 15.40 -36.19 13.63
CA ASP A 345 15.28 -35.69 15.01
C ASP A 345 13.97 -36.06 15.74
N ARG A 346 13.18 -37.00 15.19
CA ARG A 346 11.89 -37.44 15.74
C ARG A 346 11.75 -38.97 15.70
N GLU A 347 12.77 -39.66 16.21
CA GLU A 347 12.86 -41.13 16.23
C GLU A 347 11.65 -41.79 16.91
N SER A 348 11.05 -41.10 17.89
CA SER A 348 9.84 -41.56 18.58
C SER A 348 8.63 -41.73 17.64
N TYR A 349 8.62 -41.12 16.45
CA TYR A 349 7.50 -41.24 15.50
C TYR A 349 7.48 -42.59 14.80
N THR A 350 8.64 -43.24 14.64
CA THR A 350 8.70 -44.61 14.13
C THR A 350 8.04 -45.58 15.10
N LEU A 351 8.31 -45.45 16.39
CA LEU A 351 7.66 -46.25 17.44
C LEU A 351 6.18 -45.92 17.56
N LEU A 352 5.80 -44.64 17.47
CA LEU A 352 4.40 -44.25 17.45
C LEU A 352 3.65 -44.91 16.28
N LEU A 353 4.22 -44.90 15.08
CA LEU A 353 3.65 -45.59 13.92
C LEU A 353 3.41 -47.09 14.21
N ALA A 354 4.40 -47.77 14.80
CA ALA A 354 4.28 -49.18 15.15
C ALA A 354 3.16 -49.45 16.17
N ARG A 355 3.00 -48.59 17.18
CA ARG A 355 1.89 -48.65 18.14
C ARG A 355 0.53 -48.52 17.44
N LEU A 356 0.39 -47.49 16.61
CA LEU A 356 -0.85 -47.21 15.90
C LEU A 356 -1.22 -48.35 14.94
N GLN A 357 -0.23 -48.96 14.27
CA GLN A 357 -0.42 -50.14 13.43
C GLN A 357 -0.90 -51.35 14.24
N SER A 358 -0.31 -51.60 15.40
CA SER A 358 -0.75 -52.67 16.32
C SER A 358 -2.19 -52.47 16.78
N GLU A 359 -2.57 -51.25 17.14
CA GLU A 359 -3.94 -50.92 17.56
C GLU A 359 -4.98 -51.14 16.44
N ARG A 360 -4.58 -51.00 15.16
CA ARG A 360 -5.40 -51.36 13.99
C ARG A 360 -5.40 -52.85 13.65
N GLY A 361 -4.66 -53.68 14.38
CA GLY A 361 -4.48 -55.09 14.07
C GLY A 361 -3.51 -55.38 12.91
N GLN A 362 -2.74 -54.38 12.47
CA GLN A 362 -1.66 -54.53 11.47
C GLN A 362 -0.38 -55.04 12.16
N PHE A 363 -0.49 -56.19 12.81
CA PHE A 363 0.56 -56.72 13.69
C PHE A 363 1.86 -57.05 12.93
N ALA A 364 1.78 -57.46 11.67
CA ALA A 364 2.95 -57.82 10.87
C ALA A 364 3.80 -56.60 10.50
N GLU A 365 3.16 -55.47 10.18
CA GLU A 365 3.80 -54.19 9.93
C GLU A 365 4.40 -53.64 11.23
N ALA A 366 3.62 -53.65 12.32
CA ALA A 366 4.09 -53.21 13.63
C ALA A 366 5.33 -54.00 14.08
N GLU A 367 5.28 -55.34 14.01
CA GLU A 367 6.43 -56.21 14.34
C GLU A 367 7.68 -55.84 13.55
N ARG A 368 7.56 -55.60 12.24
CA ARG A 368 8.70 -55.25 11.39
C ARG A 368 9.36 -53.96 11.88
N THR A 369 8.54 -52.97 12.24
CA THR A 369 9.00 -51.68 12.74
C THR A 369 9.67 -51.83 14.12
N TYR A 370 9.05 -52.55 15.07
CA TYR A 370 9.65 -52.80 16.39
C TYR A 370 10.98 -53.55 16.30
N ARG A 371 11.07 -54.60 15.47
CA ARG A 371 12.33 -55.34 15.27
C ARG A 371 13.44 -54.44 14.74
N SER A 372 13.11 -53.53 13.82
CA SER A 372 14.07 -52.55 13.30
C SER A 372 14.55 -51.62 14.41
N GLU A 373 13.63 -51.00 15.15
CA GLU A 373 13.95 -50.04 16.22
C GLU A 373 14.68 -50.67 17.42
N LEU A 374 14.34 -51.91 17.79
CA LEU A 374 15.03 -52.65 18.84
C LEU A 374 16.43 -53.13 18.40
N ALA A 375 16.68 -53.29 17.10
CA ALA A 375 18.01 -53.61 16.60
C ALA A 375 18.93 -52.39 16.54
N SER A 376 18.38 -51.18 16.42
CA SER A 376 19.12 -49.92 16.33
C SER A 376 19.05 -49.11 17.63
N THR A 377 18.01 -48.29 17.76
CA THR A 377 17.93 -47.13 18.63
C THR A 377 17.50 -47.50 20.05
N HIS A 378 16.58 -48.46 20.17
CA HIS A 378 15.87 -48.79 21.41
C HIS A 378 16.24 -50.16 21.98
N ALA A 379 17.40 -50.72 21.61
CA ALA A 379 17.81 -52.08 22.00
C ALA A 379 17.76 -52.40 23.50
N LYS A 380 17.86 -51.38 24.35
CA LYS A 380 17.88 -51.52 25.82
C LYS A 380 16.65 -50.90 26.50
N ASP A 381 15.65 -50.45 25.74
CA ASP A 381 14.45 -49.83 26.32
C ASP A 381 13.43 -50.92 26.72
N PRO A 382 13.23 -51.19 28.02
CA PRO A 382 12.33 -52.25 28.46
C PRO A 382 10.87 -51.95 28.13
N ALA A 383 10.48 -50.68 27.98
CA ALA A 383 9.11 -50.33 27.62
C ALA A 383 8.80 -50.75 26.17
N VAL A 384 9.73 -50.51 25.25
CA VAL A 384 9.61 -50.90 23.84
C VAL A 384 9.61 -52.43 23.70
N TRP A 385 10.44 -53.14 24.46
CA TRP A 385 10.41 -54.60 24.53
C TRP A 385 9.08 -55.15 25.03
N ALA A 386 8.48 -54.53 26.06
CA ALA A 386 7.18 -54.95 26.58
C ALA A 386 6.05 -54.74 25.57
N GLU A 387 6.04 -53.60 24.86
CA GLU A 387 5.09 -53.32 23.77
C GLU A 387 5.23 -54.35 22.64
N PHE A 388 6.47 -54.67 22.25
CA PHE A 388 6.75 -55.68 21.23
C PHE A 388 6.30 -57.09 21.66
N GLY A 389 6.51 -57.46 22.93
CA GLY A 389 5.99 -58.70 23.49
C GLY A 389 4.46 -58.79 23.40
N GLY A 390 3.75 -57.69 23.63
CA GLY A 390 2.30 -57.61 23.46
C GLY A 390 1.84 -57.87 22.01
N ILE A 391 2.62 -57.46 21.02
CA ILE A 391 2.34 -57.76 19.60
C ILE A 391 2.53 -59.25 19.30
N LEU A 392 3.59 -59.86 19.82
CA LEU A 392 3.85 -61.29 19.65
C LEU A 392 2.75 -62.14 20.32
N ASP A 393 2.33 -61.73 21.52
CA ASP A 393 1.19 -62.34 22.22
C ASP A 393 -0.11 -62.24 21.40
N ALA A 394 -0.41 -61.06 20.84
CA ALA A 394 -1.57 -60.85 19.96
C ALA A 394 -1.52 -61.67 18.65
N GLN A 395 -0.34 -62.17 18.27
CA GLN A 395 -0.12 -63.08 17.15
C GLN A 395 -0.08 -64.57 17.56
N ASP A 396 -0.45 -64.92 18.80
CA ASP A 396 -0.36 -66.27 19.38
C ASP A 396 1.08 -66.83 19.46
N ARG A 397 2.11 -65.96 19.53
CA ARG A 397 3.53 -66.34 19.61
C ARG A 397 4.08 -66.22 21.04
N PHE A 398 3.41 -66.88 21.98
CA PHE A 398 3.69 -66.80 23.42
C PHE A 398 5.15 -67.08 23.81
N ASP A 399 5.79 -68.05 23.16
CA ASP A 399 7.17 -68.44 23.47
C ASP A 399 8.20 -67.35 23.09
N GLU A 400 7.88 -66.51 22.10
CA GLU A 400 8.73 -65.37 21.73
C GLU A 400 8.36 -64.10 22.50
N ALA A 401 7.13 -64.03 23.02
CA ALA A 401 6.65 -62.91 23.83
C ALA A 401 7.20 -62.92 25.27
N LEU A 402 7.45 -64.11 25.82
CA LEU A 402 8.06 -64.35 27.15
C LEU A 402 9.58 -64.17 27.14
#